data_AF-A0A1G2CZU2-F1
#
_entry.id   AF-A0A1G2CZU2-F1
#
_cell.length_a   1.000
_cell.length_b   1.000
_cell.length_c   1.000
_cell.angle_alpha   90.00
_cell.angle_beta   90.00
_cell.angle_gamma   90.00
#
_symmetry.space_group_name_H-M   'P 1'
#
loop_
_entity.id
_entity.type
_entity.pdbx_description
1 polymer ?
#
loop_
_entity_poly.entity_id
_entity_poly.type
_entity_poly.pdbx_seq_one_letter_code
_entity_poly.pdbx_strand_id
1 'polypeptide(L)' 'MAKYYTQKERSKRCNELNARIEEFCVVCLKPMGFPKATPVDAPIRFKDGANYNEGGQACGNCNREMARKGSSS' A
#
# COMPACT_ATOMS: atom_id res chain seq x y z
N MET A 1 -0.69 9.41 -17.06
CA MET A 1 -0.67 10.33 -15.89
C MET A 1 -0.98 9.55 -14.62
N ALA A 2 -0.05 9.44 -13.67
CA ALA A 2 -0.40 9.08 -12.30
C ALA A 2 -1.11 10.29 -11.68
N LYS A 3 -2.40 10.18 -11.36
CA LYS A 3 -3.12 11.24 -10.62
C LYS A 3 -2.52 11.31 -9.22
N TYR A 4 -1.75 12.35 -8.93
CA TYR A 4 -1.28 12.62 -7.58
C TYR A 4 -2.45 13.18 -6.77
N TYR A 5 -2.83 12.50 -5.69
CA TYR A 5 -3.86 13.00 -4.77
C TYR A 5 -3.33 14.23 -4.04
N THR A 6 -4.16 15.27 -3.89
CA THR A 6 -3.87 16.33 -2.93
C THR A 6 -3.82 15.76 -1.51
N GLN A 7 -3.14 16.43 -0.58
CA GLN A 7 -3.02 15.97 0.81
C GLN A 7 -4.39 15.72 1.46
N LYS A 8 -5.37 16.59 1.18
CA LYS A 8 -6.75 16.47 1.68
C LYS A 8 -7.48 15.24 1.12
N GLU A 9 -7.35 14.98 -0.18
CA GLU A 9 -7.92 13.79 -0.82
C GLU A 9 -7.29 12.51 -0.31
N ARG A 10 -5.97 12.53 -0.07
CA ARG A 10 -5.23 11.41 0.50
C ARG A 10 -5.76 11.06 1.89
N SER A 11 -5.90 12.04 2.78
CA SER A 11 -6.43 11.82 4.13
C SER A 11 -7.85 11.29 4.13
N LYS A 12 -8.74 11.86 3.31
CA LYS A 12 -10.13 11.38 3.19
C LYS A 12 -10.18 9.92 2.75
N ARG A 13 -9.42 9.57 1.72
CA ARG A 13 -9.41 8.23 1.15
C ARG A 13 -8.72 7.20 2.05
N CYS A 14 -7.68 7.59 2.80
CA CYS A 14 -7.12 6.76 3.87
C CYS A 14 -8.17 6.44 4.94
N ASN A 15 -8.94 7.43 5.40
CA ASN A 15 -9.99 7.21 6.39
C ASN A 15 -11.09 6.27 5.87
N GLU A 16 -11.52 6.44 4.63
CA GLU A 16 -12.51 5.55 3.99
C GLU A 16 -11.99 4.10 3.88
N LEU A 17 -10.72 3.91 3.54
CA LEU A 17 -10.10 2.57 3.46
C LEU A 17 -9.84 1.97 4.84
N ASN A 18 -9.50 2.80 5.84
CA ASN A 18 -9.36 2.39 7.23
C ASN A 18 -10.68 1.88 7.83
N ALA A 19 -11.83 2.34 7.34
CA ALA A 19 -13.14 1.83 7.75
C ALA A 19 -13.53 0.47 7.12
N ARG A 20 -12.83 0.02 6.06
CA ARG A 20 -13.14 -1.25 5.39
C ARG A 20 -12.52 -2.45 6.13
N ILE A 21 -13.08 -3.64 5.91
CA ILE A 21 -12.51 -4.91 6.41
C ILE A 21 -11.29 -5.38 5.61
N GLU A 22 -11.02 -4.73 4.49
CA GLU A 22 -9.96 -5.05 3.54
C GLU A 22 -8.75 -4.13 3.73
N GLU A 23 -7.57 -4.70 3.57
CA GLU A 23 -6.29 -3.99 3.56
C GLU A 23 -6.05 -3.22 2.28
N PHE A 24 -5.21 -2.19 2.37
CA PHE A 24 -4.93 -1.30 1.27
C PHE A 24 -3.47 -0.85 1.26
N CYS A 25 -2.99 -0.46 0.09
CA CYS A 25 -1.64 0.09 -0.05
C CYS A 25 -1.60 1.56 0.38
N VAL A 26 -0.75 1.90 1.35
CA VAL A 26 -0.59 3.29 1.86
C VAL A 26 0.02 4.26 0.85
N VAL A 27 0.64 3.73 -0.20
CA VAL A 27 1.28 4.51 -1.28
C VAL A 27 0.26 4.87 -2.37
N CYS A 28 -0.44 3.88 -2.93
CA CYS A 28 -1.36 4.10 -4.06
C CYS A 28 -2.85 4.13 -3.68
N LEU A 29 -3.20 3.89 -2.40
CA LEU A 29 -4.56 3.89 -1.88
C LEU A 29 -5.51 2.98 -2.65
N LYS A 30 -5.01 1.80 -3.03
CA LYS A 30 -5.78 0.73 -3.66
C LYS A 30 -5.99 -0.42 -2.68
N PRO A 31 -7.20 -1.02 -2.66
CA PRO A 31 -7.46 -2.25 -1.93
C PRO A 31 -6.55 -3.37 -2.45
N MET A 32 -6.16 -4.29 -1.57
CA MET A 32 -5.19 -5.34 -1.87
C MET A 32 -5.79 -6.75 -1.97
N GLY A 33 -7.09 -6.92 -1.73
CA GLY A 33 -7.77 -8.22 -1.83
C GLY A 33 -7.68 -9.08 -0.57
N PHE A 34 -7.20 -8.53 0.55
CA PHE A 34 -6.97 -9.28 1.79
C PHE A 34 -7.69 -8.66 2.98
N PRO A 35 -8.23 -9.47 3.92
CA PRO A 35 -8.75 -8.96 5.18
C PRO A 35 -7.67 -8.28 6.03
N LYS A 36 -8.04 -7.28 6.83
CA LYS A 36 -7.16 -6.65 7.84
C LYS A 36 -6.64 -7.60 8.90
N ALA A 37 -7.41 -8.65 9.18
CA ALA A 37 -7.02 -9.70 10.11
C ALA A 37 -5.88 -10.60 9.57
N THR A 38 -5.58 -10.55 8.27
CA THR A 38 -4.49 -11.34 7.69
C THR A 38 -3.16 -10.61 7.89
N PRO A 39 -2.22 -11.14 8.69
CA PRO A 39 -0.96 -10.45 8.96
C PRO A 39 -0.09 -10.39 7.69
N VAL A 40 0.79 -9.37 7.57
CA VAL A 40 1.51 -9.07 6.30
C VAL A 40 2.56 -10.11 5.92
N ASP A 41 3.11 -10.78 6.90
CA ASP A 41 4.02 -11.92 6.77
C ASP A 41 3.30 -13.20 6.29
N ALA A 42 1.97 -13.18 6.18
CA ALA A 42 1.24 -14.28 5.55
C ALA A 42 1.82 -14.53 4.14
N PRO A 43 2.21 -15.77 3.80
CA PRO A 43 2.89 -16.10 2.54
C PRO A 43 2.17 -15.60 1.29
N ILE A 44 0.84 -15.48 1.37
CA ILE A 44 -0.03 -14.98 0.31
C ILE A 44 0.21 -13.50 -0.03
N ARG A 45 0.64 -12.69 0.94
CA ARG A 45 0.92 -11.25 0.77
C ARG A 45 2.34 -11.02 0.26
N PHE A 46 3.29 -11.82 0.74
CA PHE A 46 4.70 -11.74 0.36
C PHE A 46 4.96 -12.20 -1.08
N LYS A 47 4.20 -13.20 -1.59
CA LYS A 47 4.34 -13.68 -2.98
C LYS A 47 4.11 -12.60 -4.03
N ASP A 48 3.25 -11.63 -3.75
CA ASP A 48 3.00 -10.48 -4.64
C ASP A 48 3.97 -9.31 -4.42
N GLY A 49 4.91 -9.44 -3.46
CA GLY A 49 5.91 -8.43 -3.11
C GLY A 49 5.40 -7.33 -2.16
N ALA A 50 4.26 -7.53 -1.50
CA ALA A 50 3.80 -6.59 -0.47
C ALA A 50 4.73 -6.61 0.74
N ASN A 51 4.97 -5.43 1.34
CA ASN A 51 5.88 -5.27 2.48
C ASN A 51 5.47 -4.04 3.29
N TYR A 52 5.88 -3.99 4.56
CA TYR A 52 5.75 -2.80 5.39
C TYR A 52 6.86 -1.78 5.05
N ASN A 53 6.50 -0.50 5.07
CA ASN A 53 7.42 0.63 5.05
C ASN A 53 7.11 1.57 6.23
N GLU A 54 7.87 2.67 6.37
CA GLU A 54 7.72 3.65 7.46
C GLU A 54 6.30 4.24 7.58
N GLY A 55 5.48 4.17 6.53
CA GLY A 55 4.11 4.67 6.51
C GLY A 55 3.01 3.59 6.55
N GLY A 56 3.38 2.31 6.67
CA GLY A 56 2.45 1.17 6.70
C GLY A 56 2.64 0.19 5.53
N GLN A 57 1.59 -0.56 5.19
CA GLN A 57 1.69 -1.62 4.18
C GLN A 57 1.66 -1.07 2.75
N ALA A 58 2.64 -1.42 1.93
CA ALA A 58 2.68 -1.13 0.51
C ALA A 58 2.48 -2.40 -0.34
N CYS A 59 1.78 -2.28 -1.47
CA CYS A 59 1.64 -3.36 -2.44
C CYS A 59 2.96 -3.56 -3.22
N GLY A 60 3.14 -4.75 -3.79
CA GLY A 60 4.41 -5.08 -4.45
C GLY A 60 4.73 -4.30 -5.71
N ASN A 61 3.75 -3.65 -6.36
CA ASN A 61 4.07 -2.70 -7.44
C ASN A 61 4.72 -1.43 -6.87
N CYS A 62 4.14 -0.84 -5.83
CA CYS A 62 4.69 0.34 -5.19
C CYS A 62 6.06 0.05 -4.54
N ASN A 63 6.23 -1.12 -3.92
CA ASN A 63 7.53 -1.53 -3.39
C ASN A 63 8.58 -1.65 -4.49
N ARG A 64 8.26 -2.28 -5.62
CA ARG A 64 9.19 -2.38 -6.76
C ARG A 64 9.57 -1.01 -7.32
N GLU A 65 8.63 -0.07 -7.41
CA GLU A 65 8.91 1.30 -7.84
C GLU A 65 9.78 2.06 -6.84
N MET A 66 9.53 1.92 -5.54
CA MET A 66 10.35 2.55 -4.50
C MET A 66 11.77 1.96 -4.45
N ALA A 67 11.91 0.64 -4.57
CA ALA A 67 13.21 -0.03 -4.64
C ALA A 67 14.02 0.47 -5.84
N ARG A 68 13.40 0.60 -7.03
CA ARG A 68 14.06 1.16 -8.22
C ARG A 68 14.53 2.60 -8.02
N LYS A 69 13.76 3.42 -7.29
CA LYS A 69 14.16 4.81 -6.97
C LYS A 69 15.28 4.88 -5.94
N GLY A 70 15.34 3.94 -4.99
CA GLY A 70 16.42 3.85 -4.01
C GLY A 70 17.76 3.36 -4.58
N SER A 71 17.76 2.66 -5.72
CA SER A 71 18.97 2.18 -6.40
C SER A 71 19.61 3.20 -7.36
N SER A 72 19.16 4.45 -7.36
CA SER A 72 19.70 5.54 -8.20
C SER A 72 20.65 6.46 -7.42
N SER A 73 21.26 5.97 -6.34
CA SER A 73 22.26 6.70 -5.52
C SER A 73 23.64 6.10 -5.69
#